data_AF-A0A9W7AQK0-F1
#
_entry.id   AF-A0A9W7AQK0-F1
#
_cell.length_a   1.000
_cell.length_b   1.000
_cell.length_c   1.000
_cell.angle_alpha   90.00
_cell.angle_beta   90.00
_cell.angle_gamma   90.00
#
_symmetry.space_group_name_H-M   'P 1'
#
loop_
_entity.id
_entity.type
_entity.pdbx_description
1 polymer ?
#
loop_
_entity_poly.entity_id
_entity_poly.type
_entity_poly.pdbx_seq_one_letter_code
_entity_poly.pdbx_strand_id
1 'polypeptide(L)'
;MNHQLFLATLLLLLQFLTVHTFIPSANLRSRTTLHSSPDDPESLLAEARRLRESASQLSSELPARPPPPSFAPPPTIQVYGSNGLLGSHLTKTLLRSTKSPVTALVHDYSRVSKISLTVGAEDGKGQIQAAWKSLEQSMEYDPTTQSSFGLDRLSLLECEILDPASLPPPADIIYFCATDFAGNKPRAISRLDPGLLFRSISRPLKGRVEIEGLKNLLQSIQKSKKKKDKKVTLIVPTVKRSAYGDFVTPFGDFHSIKKEQMDLLKAFKTDVDTRIVVLPRIDTLRESSGGIEVIEGLGGEGGEERKEWIGPEDAARIVMEIERDSTIIIK
;
A
#
# COMPACT_ATOMS: atom_id res chain seq x y z
N MET A 1 14.68 44.15 -4.43
CA MET A 1 14.16 43.33 -3.33
C MET A 1 12.68 43.63 -3.17
N ASN A 2 11.83 42.63 -3.33
CA ASN A 2 10.41 42.82 -3.60
C ASN A 2 9.62 43.22 -2.35
N HIS A 3 9.09 44.45 -2.35
CA HIS A 3 8.18 44.96 -1.31
C HIS A 3 6.96 44.05 -1.06
N GLN A 4 6.55 43.25 -2.06
CA GLN A 4 5.45 42.30 -1.89
C GLN A 4 5.80 41.10 -1.02
N LEU A 5 7.05 40.64 -1.02
CA LEU A 5 7.47 39.53 -0.16
C LEU A 5 7.50 39.98 1.31
N PHE A 6 7.96 41.20 1.57
CA PHE A 6 7.99 41.79 2.91
C PHE A 6 6.58 41.99 3.50
N LEU A 7 5.62 42.44 2.69
CA LEU A 7 4.23 42.61 3.12
C LEU A 7 3.57 41.26 3.46
N ALA A 8 3.83 40.22 2.68
CA ALA A 8 3.30 38.88 2.91
C ALA A 8 3.86 38.27 4.21
N THR A 9 5.16 38.44 4.50
CA THR A 9 5.75 37.96 5.75
C THR A 9 5.24 38.73 6.97
N LEU A 10 5.01 40.04 6.84
CA LEU A 10 4.45 40.86 7.92
C LEU A 10 2.99 40.49 8.25
N LEU A 11 2.17 40.20 7.24
CA LEU A 11 0.79 39.74 7.41
C LEU A 11 0.71 38.35 8.08
N LEU A 12 1.63 37.45 7.75
CA LEU A 12 1.70 36.11 8.36
C LEU A 12 2.12 36.17 9.84
N LEU A 13 3.00 37.10 10.20
CA LEU A 13 3.40 37.36 11.59
C LEU A 13 2.28 38.00 12.42
N LEU A 14 1.47 38.89 11.82
CA LEU A 14 0.29 39.50 12.46
C LEU A 14 -0.84 38.48 12.71
N GLN A 15 -0.97 37.46 11.86
CA GLN A 15 -1.93 36.37 12.07
C GLN A 15 -1.47 35.38 13.18
N PHE A 16 -0.17 35.22 13.39
CA PHE A 16 0.34 34.41 14.50
C PHE A 16 0.20 35.10 15.86
N LEU A 17 0.27 36.44 15.92
CA LEU A 17 0.07 37.17 17.18
C LEU A 17 -1.39 37.19 17.66
N THR A 18 -2.38 37.10 16.76
CA THR A 18 -3.80 37.16 17.14
C THR A 18 -4.37 35.83 17.65
N VAL A 19 -3.71 34.70 17.39
CA VAL A 19 -4.16 33.38 17.87
C VAL A 19 -3.74 33.10 19.32
N HIS A 20 -2.78 33.84 19.88
CA HIS A 20 -2.29 33.62 21.25
C HIS A 20 -2.83 34.55 22.34
N THR A 21 -3.78 35.44 22.05
CA THR A 21 -4.32 36.39 23.04
C THR A 21 -5.81 36.23 23.37
N PHE A 22 -6.44 35.10 23.02
CA PHE A 22 -7.85 34.85 23.38
C PHE A 22 -8.01 33.61 24.27
N ILE A 23 -7.51 33.70 25.49
CA ILE A 23 -8.06 32.94 26.62
C ILE A 23 -9.06 33.88 27.29
N PRO A 24 -10.38 33.67 27.16
CA PRO A 24 -11.32 34.38 28.00
C PRO A 24 -11.12 33.89 29.43
N SER A 25 -10.44 34.70 30.25
CA SER A 25 -10.49 34.61 31.70
C SER A 25 -11.93 34.88 32.13
N ALA A 26 -12.74 33.82 32.22
CA ALA A 26 -14.04 33.87 32.85
C ALA A 26 -13.82 34.14 34.35
N ASN A 27 -13.88 35.43 34.70
CA ASN A 27 -14.14 35.92 36.03
C ASN A 27 -15.51 35.40 36.49
N LEU A 28 -15.57 34.21 37.09
CA LEU A 28 -16.66 33.88 38.00
C LEU A 28 -16.26 34.35 39.41
N ARG A 29 -16.52 35.63 39.67
CA ARG A 29 -16.76 36.11 41.03
C ARG A 29 -18.14 35.61 41.46
N SER A 30 -18.25 34.35 41.89
CA SER A 30 -19.33 33.94 42.79
C SER A 30 -18.88 34.24 44.21
N ARG A 31 -19.33 35.39 44.69
CA ARG A 31 -19.24 35.81 46.09
C ARG A 31 -20.25 34.98 46.88
N THR A 32 -19.90 33.76 47.26
CA THR A 32 -20.62 33.00 48.29
C THR A 32 -20.04 33.37 49.65
N THR A 33 -20.64 34.36 50.30
CA THR A 33 -20.56 34.50 51.75
C THR A 33 -21.26 33.31 52.38
N LEU A 34 -20.52 32.34 52.90
CA LEU A 34 -21.04 31.31 53.79
C LEU A 34 -20.11 31.20 55.00
N HIS A 35 -20.57 31.80 56.09
CA HIS A 35 -20.14 31.45 57.44
C HIS A 35 -20.62 30.03 57.73
N SER A 36 -19.71 29.05 57.67
CA SER A 36 -19.86 27.78 58.36
C SER A 36 -18.48 27.18 58.59
N SER A 37 -18.23 26.81 59.84
CA SER A 37 -16.99 26.27 60.36
C SER A 37 -16.41 25.13 59.49
N PRO A 38 -15.10 25.13 59.17
CA PRO A 38 -14.50 24.22 58.19
C PRO A 38 -14.25 22.78 58.67
N ASP A 39 -14.66 22.39 59.88
CA ASP A 39 -14.22 21.12 60.51
C ASP A 39 -15.34 20.09 60.77
N ASP A 40 -16.55 20.28 60.23
CA ASP A 40 -17.61 19.28 60.35
C ASP A 40 -17.65 18.33 59.12
N PRO A 41 -17.17 17.07 59.25
CA PRO A 41 -17.14 16.11 58.15
C PRO A 41 -18.54 15.77 57.61
N GLU A 42 -19.60 15.92 58.42
CA GLU A 42 -20.97 15.68 57.95
C GLU A 42 -21.46 16.77 56.98
N SER A 43 -21.06 18.02 57.23
CA SER A 43 -21.37 19.15 56.35
C SER A 43 -20.73 19.00 54.97
N LEU A 44 -19.47 18.53 54.93
CA LEU A 44 -18.76 18.28 53.67
C LEU A 44 -19.36 17.11 52.88
N LEU A 45 -19.81 16.07 53.56
CA LEU A 45 -20.51 14.94 52.93
C LEU A 45 -21.86 15.36 52.35
N ALA A 46 -22.59 16.24 53.03
CA ALA A 46 -23.85 16.79 52.55
C ALA A 46 -23.65 17.67 51.30
N GLU A 47 -22.62 18.52 51.30
CA GLU A 47 -22.22 19.36 50.14
C GLU A 47 -21.84 18.48 48.93
N ALA A 48 -21.03 17.43 49.16
CA ALA A 48 -20.61 16.52 48.10
C ALA A 48 -21.78 15.73 47.48
N ARG A 49 -22.78 15.37 48.28
CA ARG A 49 -24.02 14.73 47.79
C ARG A 49 -24.83 15.69 46.92
N ARG A 50 -25.03 16.93 47.38
CA ARG A 50 -25.72 17.97 46.61
C ARG A 50 -25.02 18.25 45.27
N LEU A 51 -23.70 18.38 45.27
CA LEU A 51 -22.93 18.60 44.04
C LEU A 51 -23.05 17.43 43.06
N ARG A 52 -23.08 16.18 43.55
CA ARG A 52 -23.32 15.00 42.71
C ARG A 52 -24.73 14.99 42.11
N GLU A 53 -25.74 15.34 42.90
CA GLU A 53 -27.13 15.41 42.44
C GLU A 53 -27.29 16.50 41.38
N SER A 54 -26.73 17.69 41.62
CA SER A 54 -26.73 18.78 40.64
C SER A 54 -25.96 18.43 39.37
N ALA A 55 -24.82 17.74 39.48
CA ALA A 55 -24.07 17.26 38.31
C ALA A 55 -24.85 16.20 37.51
N SER A 56 -25.58 15.31 38.19
CA SER A 56 -26.44 14.32 37.54
C SER A 56 -27.63 14.97 36.83
N GLN A 57 -28.23 15.99 37.42
CA GLN A 57 -29.32 16.76 36.81
C GLN A 57 -28.83 17.54 35.58
N LEU A 58 -27.71 18.26 35.68
CA LEU A 58 -27.11 18.94 34.53
C LEU A 58 -26.74 17.95 33.41
N SER A 59 -26.21 16.78 33.75
CA SER A 59 -25.88 15.75 32.76
C SER A 59 -27.12 15.20 32.05
N SER A 60 -28.30 15.24 32.68
CA SER A 60 -29.56 14.80 32.08
C SER A 60 -30.24 15.88 31.23
N GLU A 61 -29.91 17.15 31.47
CA GLU A 61 -30.41 18.31 30.71
C GLU A 61 -29.52 18.64 29.50
N LEU A 62 -28.29 18.12 29.44
CA LEU A 62 -27.43 18.26 28.28
C LEU A 62 -27.99 17.41 27.12
N PRO A 63 -28.23 18.01 25.94
CA PRO A 63 -28.67 17.25 24.77
C PRO A 63 -27.62 16.16 24.48
N ALA A 64 -28.10 14.94 24.20
CA ALA A 64 -27.23 13.81 23.88
C ALA A 64 -26.23 14.25 22.82
N ARG A 65 -24.93 14.22 23.19
CA ARG A 65 -23.86 14.55 22.26
C ARG A 65 -24.07 13.66 21.03
N PRO A 66 -24.22 14.22 19.82
CA PRO A 66 -24.37 13.39 18.63
C PRO A 66 -23.17 12.42 18.62
N PRO A 67 -23.40 11.13 18.34
CA PRO A 67 -22.31 10.17 18.28
C PRO A 67 -21.26 10.74 17.32
N PRO A 68 -19.96 10.66 17.66
CA PRO A 68 -18.92 11.11 16.75
C PRO A 68 -19.17 10.45 15.38
N PRO A 69 -18.98 11.16 14.26
CA PRO A 69 -19.17 10.58 12.95
C PRO A 69 -18.36 9.29 12.88
N SER A 70 -19.06 8.17 12.71
CA SER A 70 -18.47 6.85 12.52
C SER A 70 -17.75 6.87 11.18
N PHE A 71 -16.49 7.31 11.17
CA PHE A 71 -15.63 7.09 10.01
C PHE A 71 -15.43 5.58 9.90
N ALA A 72 -15.97 4.98 8.84
CA ALA A 72 -15.64 3.60 8.52
C ALA A 72 -14.11 3.47 8.43
N PRO A 73 -13.52 2.42 9.03
CA PRO A 73 -12.08 2.23 8.94
C PRO A 73 -11.66 2.14 7.47
N PRO A 74 -10.46 2.62 7.12
CA PRO A 74 -9.98 2.54 5.75
C PRO A 74 -9.89 1.07 5.29
N PRO A 75 -10.12 0.79 4.00
CA PRO A 75 -10.08 -0.58 3.48
C PRO A 75 -8.67 -1.16 3.64
N THR A 76 -8.56 -2.46 3.94
CA THR A 76 -7.26 -3.13 4.00
C THR A 76 -6.77 -3.54 2.62
N ILE A 77 -5.45 -3.53 2.43
CA ILE A 77 -4.82 -3.81 1.13
C ILE A 77 -3.83 -4.97 1.26
N GLN A 78 -3.87 -5.90 0.31
CA GLN A 78 -2.88 -6.97 0.16
C GLN A 78 -2.16 -6.85 -1.19
N VAL A 79 -0.83 -6.98 -1.18
CA VAL A 79 -0.02 -6.98 -2.40
C VAL A 79 0.72 -8.30 -2.51
N TYR A 80 0.32 -9.16 -3.46
CA TYR A 80 1.03 -10.40 -3.77
C TYR A 80 2.20 -10.11 -4.70
N GLY A 81 3.36 -10.70 -4.45
CA GLY A 81 4.57 -10.40 -5.22
C GLY A 81 5.20 -9.06 -4.86
N SER A 82 5.06 -8.63 -3.60
CA SER A 82 5.54 -7.32 -3.13
C SER A 82 7.05 -7.13 -3.24
N ASN A 83 7.82 -8.22 -3.29
CA ASN A 83 9.27 -8.15 -3.51
C ASN A 83 9.65 -8.09 -5.01
N GLY A 84 8.66 -8.09 -5.91
CA GLY A 84 8.85 -7.88 -7.35
C GLY A 84 9.11 -6.41 -7.68
N LEU A 85 9.49 -6.14 -8.94
CA LEU A 85 9.69 -4.76 -9.41
C LEU A 85 8.40 -3.93 -9.27
N LEU A 86 7.31 -4.36 -9.91
CA LEU A 86 6.04 -3.65 -9.81
C LEU A 86 5.48 -3.66 -8.37
N GLY A 87 5.49 -4.82 -7.71
CA GLY A 87 4.93 -4.98 -6.36
C GLY A 87 5.57 -4.05 -5.33
N SER A 88 6.90 -3.92 -5.34
CA SER A 88 7.60 -3.06 -4.36
C SER A 88 7.32 -1.57 -4.58
N HIS A 89 7.31 -1.11 -5.84
CA HIS A 89 6.94 0.27 -6.17
C HIS A 89 5.46 0.54 -5.90
N LEU A 90 4.58 -0.43 -6.15
CA LEU A 90 3.17 -0.33 -5.81
C LEU A 90 2.97 -0.21 -4.29
N THR A 91 3.64 -1.04 -3.49
CA THR A 91 3.62 -0.92 -2.03
C THR A 91 4.10 0.46 -1.58
N LYS A 92 5.22 0.97 -2.10
CA LYS A 92 5.70 2.34 -1.84
C LYS A 92 4.61 3.36 -2.15
N THR A 93 4.06 3.33 -3.36
CA THR A 93 3.03 4.28 -3.82
C THR A 93 1.77 4.23 -2.94
N LEU A 94 1.30 3.04 -2.56
CA LEU A 94 0.15 2.85 -1.68
C LEU A 94 0.38 3.45 -0.29
N LEU A 95 1.57 3.24 0.28
CA LEU A 95 1.92 3.81 1.58
C LEU A 95 1.97 5.34 1.53
N ARG A 96 2.41 5.93 0.41
CA ARG A 96 2.46 7.39 0.25
C ARG A 96 1.10 8.02 -0.03
N SER A 97 0.22 7.30 -0.72
CA SER A 97 -0.99 7.87 -1.32
C SER A 97 -2.30 7.50 -0.64
N THR A 98 -2.26 6.56 0.32
CA THR A 98 -3.46 6.06 1.04
C THR A 98 -3.24 6.12 2.55
N LYS A 99 -4.33 6.03 3.34
CA LYS A 99 -4.30 5.81 4.79
C LYS A 99 -4.58 4.35 5.19
N SER A 100 -4.72 3.47 4.20
CA SER A 100 -5.03 2.05 4.38
C SER A 100 -3.86 1.27 4.99
N PRO A 101 -4.14 0.26 5.84
CA PRO A 101 -3.17 -0.77 6.19
C PRO A 101 -2.78 -1.59 4.96
N VAL A 102 -1.48 -1.84 4.78
CA VAL A 102 -0.94 -2.58 3.63
C VAL A 102 -0.20 -3.82 4.12
N THR A 103 -0.66 -5.00 3.71
CA THR A 103 0.06 -6.26 3.88
C THR A 103 0.82 -6.60 2.61
N ALA A 104 2.15 -6.56 2.70
CA ALA A 104 3.05 -6.99 1.63
C ALA A 104 3.33 -8.48 1.75
N LEU A 105 2.84 -9.28 0.79
CA LEU A 105 3.10 -10.71 0.76
C LEU A 105 4.37 -11.03 -0.04
N VAL A 106 5.26 -11.78 0.60
CA VAL A 106 6.55 -12.22 0.07
C VAL A 106 6.69 -13.73 0.19
N HIS A 107 7.48 -14.35 -0.68
CA HIS A 107 7.67 -15.81 -0.65
C HIS A 107 8.58 -16.27 0.49
N ASP A 108 9.58 -15.45 0.85
CA ASP A 108 10.61 -15.78 1.84
C ASP A 108 11.16 -14.48 2.43
N TYR A 109 11.17 -14.37 3.77
CA TYR A 109 11.74 -13.22 4.47
C TYR A 109 13.22 -12.99 4.19
N SER A 110 13.99 -14.03 3.85
CA SER A 110 15.42 -13.91 3.54
C SER A 110 15.70 -13.06 2.30
N ARG A 111 14.67 -12.74 1.50
CA ARG A 111 14.79 -12.03 0.23
C ARG A 111 14.12 -10.66 0.20
N VAL A 112 13.80 -10.05 1.35
CA VAL A 112 13.02 -8.78 1.40
C VAL A 112 13.81 -7.50 1.15
N SER A 113 15.10 -7.59 0.82
CA SER A 113 15.96 -6.41 0.61
C SER A 113 15.40 -5.45 -0.43
N LYS A 114 14.83 -5.95 -1.52
CA LYS A 114 14.27 -5.08 -2.57
C LYS A 114 13.07 -4.28 -2.09
N ILE A 115 12.09 -4.91 -1.44
CA ILE A 115 10.93 -4.17 -0.92
C ILE A 115 11.36 -3.19 0.17
N SER A 116 12.27 -3.61 1.06
CA SER A 116 12.83 -2.79 2.14
C SER A 116 13.47 -1.49 1.62
N LEU A 117 14.35 -1.61 0.63
CA LEU A 117 14.94 -0.47 -0.09
C LEU A 117 13.87 0.40 -0.76
N THR A 118 12.95 -0.20 -1.54
CA THR A 118 11.98 0.58 -2.32
C THR A 118 11.01 1.38 -1.46
N VAL A 119 10.57 0.85 -0.31
CA VAL A 119 9.67 1.59 0.59
C VAL A 119 10.41 2.63 1.44
N GLY A 120 11.74 2.57 1.46
CA GLY A 120 12.61 3.43 2.26
C GLY A 120 12.70 3.00 3.72
N ALA A 121 12.50 1.71 4.01
CA ALA A 121 12.72 1.16 5.36
C ALA A 121 14.19 1.25 5.77
N GLU A 122 15.08 1.25 4.77
CA GLU A 122 16.53 1.40 4.92
C GLU A 122 17.00 2.87 4.89
N ASP A 123 16.11 3.86 4.75
CA ASP A 123 16.51 5.29 4.73
C ASP A 123 16.69 5.89 6.14
N GLY A 124 16.98 5.04 7.12
CA GLY A 124 17.17 5.42 8.52
C GLY A 124 18.50 6.17 8.75
N LYS A 125 18.68 6.68 9.97
CA LYS A 125 19.98 7.20 10.40
C LYS A 125 20.86 6.01 10.78
N GLY A 126 22.01 5.89 10.12
CA GLY A 126 22.99 4.85 10.41
C GLY A 126 24.42 5.34 10.15
N GLN A 127 25.39 4.77 10.87
CA GLN A 127 26.79 4.95 10.51
C GLN A 127 27.13 3.99 9.37
N ILE A 128 27.28 4.52 8.16
CA ILE A 128 27.82 3.76 7.03
C ILE A 128 29.32 3.55 7.27
N GLN A 129 29.69 2.39 7.79
CA GLN A 129 31.10 1.99 7.85
C GLN A 129 31.56 1.40 6.52
N ALA A 130 32.87 1.46 6.26
CA ALA A 130 33.48 0.87 5.07
C ALA A 130 33.18 -0.64 4.98
N ALA A 131 32.93 -1.14 3.77
CA ALA A 131 32.40 -2.48 3.50
C ALA A 131 33.21 -3.67 4.05
N TRP A 132 34.47 -3.46 4.46
CA TRP A 132 35.33 -4.50 5.04
C TRP A 132 35.30 -4.58 6.57
N LYS A 133 34.63 -3.64 7.26
CA LYS A 133 34.38 -3.76 8.70
C LYS A 133 33.10 -4.55 8.91
N SER A 134 33.25 -5.81 9.31
CA SER A 134 32.17 -6.64 9.82
C SER A 134 31.68 -6.05 11.15
N LEU A 135 30.68 -5.17 11.06
CA LEU A 135 29.77 -4.90 12.15
C LEU A 135 28.37 -4.81 11.58
N GLU A 136 27.44 -5.43 12.28
CA GLU A 136 26.00 -5.32 12.05
C GLU A 136 25.64 -3.85 11.86
N GLN A 137 25.23 -3.49 10.64
CA GLN A 137 24.73 -2.15 10.36
C GLN A 137 23.35 -2.04 10.99
N SER A 138 23.27 -1.47 12.19
CA SER A 138 21.99 -1.08 12.78
C SER A 138 21.57 0.26 12.17
N MET A 139 20.45 0.26 11.45
CA MET A 139 19.80 1.48 10.99
C MET A 139 18.73 1.87 11.99
N GLU A 140 18.83 3.08 12.54
CA GLU A 140 17.83 3.63 13.44
C GLU A 140 16.77 4.39 12.64
N TYR A 141 15.53 4.29 13.09
CA TYR A 141 14.42 5.02 12.48
C TYR A 141 14.66 6.53 12.55
N ASP A 142 14.59 7.21 11.40
CA ASP A 142 14.70 8.66 11.32
C ASP A 142 13.31 9.31 11.23
N PRO A 143 12.79 9.91 12.33
CA PRO A 143 11.46 10.51 12.30
C PRO A 143 11.35 11.70 11.34
N THR A 144 12.46 12.36 10.99
CA THR A 144 12.43 13.47 10.03
C THR A 144 12.15 12.99 8.61
N THR A 145 12.80 11.89 8.21
CA THR A 145 12.71 11.35 6.85
C THR A 145 11.57 10.34 6.74
N GLN A 146 11.52 9.36 7.63
CA GLN A 146 10.68 8.17 7.53
C GLN A 146 9.25 8.34 8.08
N SER A 147 8.94 9.43 8.79
CA SER A 147 7.57 9.67 9.30
C SER A 147 6.53 9.82 8.18
N SER A 148 6.95 10.35 7.03
CA SER A 148 6.09 10.48 5.86
C SER A 148 5.95 9.17 5.06
N PHE A 149 6.63 8.09 5.48
CA PHE A 149 6.75 6.87 4.69
C PHE A 149 5.59 5.91 4.90
N GLY A 150 4.83 6.07 5.99
CA GLY A 150 3.69 5.22 6.31
C GLY A 150 4.09 3.80 6.71
N LEU A 151 5.35 3.57 7.12
CA LEU A 151 5.87 2.25 7.48
C LEU A 151 5.14 1.63 8.68
N ASP A 152 4.54 2.45 9.54
CA ASP A 152 3.66 2.05 10.65
C ASP A 152 2.42 1.27 10.19
N ARG A 153 2.02 1.43 8.93
CA ARG A 153 0.88 0.74 8.30
C ARG A 153 1.30 -0.43 7.40
N LEU A 154 2.60 -0.70 7.28
CA LEU A 154 3.13 -1.79 6.46
C LEU A 154 3.36 -3.02 7.34
N SER A 155 2.77 -4.15 6.93
CA SER A 155 3.07 -5.46 7.50
C SER A 155 3.65 -6.37 6.43
N LEU A 156 4.75 -7.06 6.71
CA LEU A 156 5.27 -8.11 5.83
C LEU A 156 4.78 -9.48 6.28
N LEU A 157 4.24 -10.25 5.34
CA LEU A 157 3.79 -11.61 5.58
C LEU A 157 4.42 -12.58 4.58
N GLU A 158 5.07 -13.62 5.08
CA GLU A 158 5.52 -14.73 4.26
C GLU A 158 4.33 -15.58 3.81
N CYS A 159 4.27 -15.90 2.52
CA CYS A 159 3.17 -16.64 1.90
C CYS A 159 3.66 -17.43 0.68
N GLU A 160 3.44 -18.74 0.69
CA GLU A 160 3.62 -19.63 -0.46
C GLU A 160 2.28 -19.74 -1.20
N ILE A 161 2.10 -18.92 -2.23
CA ILE A 161 0.83 -18.82 -2.96
C ILE A 161 0.37 -20.14 -3.60
N LEU A 162 1.30 -21.06 -3.86
CA LEU A 162 1.00 -22.39 -4.37
C LEU A 162 0.49 -23.35 -3.30
N ASP A 163 0.67 -23.01 -2.02
CA ASP A 163 0.07 -23.69 -0.87
C ASP A 163 -1.16 -22.90 -0.38
N PRO A 164 -2.39 -23.39 -0.64
CA PRO A 164 -3.62 -22.74 -0.21
C PRO A 164 -3.72 -22.53 1.30
N ALA A 165 -3.04 -23.35 2.11
CA ALA A 165 -3.08 -23.23 3.57
C ALA A 165 -2.28 -22.03 4.08
N SER A 166 -1.31 -21.54 3.30
CA SER A 166 -0.48 -20.39 3.66
C SER A 166 -1.13 -19.03 3.33
N LEU A 167 -2.25 -19.02 2.60
CA LEU A 167 -2.92 -17.79 2.20
C LEU A 167 -3.58 -17.11 3.42
N PRO A 168 -3.30 -15.82 3.66
CA PRO A 168 -4.00 -15.08 4.71
C PRO A 168 -5.48 -14.88 4.36
N PRO A 169 -6.31 -14.49 5.35
CA PRO A 169 -7.65 -14.00 5.08
C PRO A 169 -7.60 -12.85 4.04
N PRO A 170 -8.49 -12.84 3.04
CA PRO A 170 -8.45 -11.84 1.98
C PRO A 170 -8.76 -10.44 2.50
N ALA A 171 -8.00 -9.46 2.02
CA ALA A 171 -8.22 -8.03 2.29
C ALA A 171 -9.41 -7.45 1.49
N ASP A 172 -9.74 -6.18 1.73
CA ASP A 172 -10.74 -5.45 0.92
C ASP A 172 -10.27 -5.29 -0.53
N ILE A 173 -9.00 -4.95 -0.72
CA ILE A 173 -8.37 -4.75 -2.02
C ILE A 173 -7.14 -5.65 -2.13
N ILE A 174 -7.02 -6.35 -3.24
CA ILE A 174 -5.93 -7.29 -3.49
C ILE A 174 -5.27 -6.95 -4.82
N TYR A 175 -3.96 -6.72 -4.79
CA TYR A 175 -3.12 -6.55 -5.96
C TYR A 175 -2.34 -7.83 -6.23
N PHE A 176 -2.58 -8.47 -7.36
CA PHE A 176 -1.91 -9.72 -7.75
C PHE A 176 -0.72 -9.45 -8.68
N CYS A 177 0.44 -9.12 -8.10
CA CYS A 177 1.68 -8.88 -8.85
C CYS A 177 2.66 -10.07 -8.78
N ALA A 178 2.23 -11.21 -8.21
CA ALA A 178 3.07 -12.40 -8.08
C ALA A 178 3.35 -13.01 -9.46
N THR A 179 4.60 -13.41 -9.69
CA THR A 179 5.02 -13.99 -10.97
C THR A 179 6.26 -14.87 -10.83
N ASP A 180 6.27 -15.96 -11.59
CA ASP A 180 7.44 -16.83 -11.77
C ASP A 180 8.40 -16.30 -12.85
N PHE A 181 8.16 -15.12 -13.40
CA PHE A 181 8.91 -14.56 -14.52
C PHE A 181 9.81 -13.37 -14.11
N ALA A 182 10.86 -13.17 -14.90
CA ALA A 182 11.71 -11.99 -14.94
C ALA A 182 11.68 -11.47 -16.39
N GLY A 183 10.80 -10.48 -16.64
CA GLY A 183 10.37 -10.15 -18.00
C GLY A 183 9.52 -11.27 -18.59
N ASN A 184 9.84 -11.73 -19.80
CA ASN A 184 9.21 -12.89 -20.45
C ASN A 184 9.92 -14.23 -20.16
N LYS A 185 11.05 -14.22 -19.44
CA LYS A 185 11.81 -15.43 -19.11
C LYS A 185 11.43 -15.95 -17.74
N PRO A 186 11.21 -17.27 -17.55
CA PRO A 186 11.06 -17.86 -16.23
C PRO A 186 12.27 -17.55 -15.34
N ARG A 187 12.04 -17.30 -14.05
CA ARG A 187 13.08 -17.05 -13.04
C ARG A 187 14.06 -18.19 -12.90
N ALA A 188 13.58 -19.43 -13.06
CA ALA A 188 14.39 -20.65 -13.09
C ALA A 188 15.51 -20.61 -14.14
N ILE A 189 15.21 -20.06 -15.32
CA ILE A 189 16.13 -20.03 -16.47
C ILE A 189 17.01 -18.77 -16.41
N SER A 190 16.42 -17.62 -16.04
CA SER A 190 17.13 -16.34 -16.00
C SER A 190 18.19 -16.24 -14.89
N ARG A 191 18.09 -17.06 -13.84
CA ARG A 191 19.04 -17.04 -12.71
C ARG A 191 20.03 -18.21 -12.68
N LEU A 192 19.98 -19.12 -13.66
CA LEU A 192 20.82 -20.33 -13.70
C LEU A 192 20.87 -21.07 -12.35
N ASP A 193 19.73 -21.14 -11.66
CA ASP A 193 19.62 -21.83 -10.38
C ASP A 193 19.48 -23.34 -10.66
N PRO A 194 20.46 -24.19 -10.33
CA PRO A 194 20.45 -25.62 -10.66
C PRO A 194 19.26 -26.37 -10.05
N GLY A 195 18.77 -25.92 -8.89
CA GLY A 195 17.61 -26.50 -8.22
C GLY A 195 16.30 -26.16 -8.93
N LEU A 196 16.21 -24.97 -9.55
CA LEU A 196 15.08 -24.59 -10.39
C LEU A 196 15.20 -25.17 -11.82
N LEU A 197 16.41 -25.39 -12.32
CA LEU A 197 16.70 -26.03 -13.61
C LEU A 197 16.27 -27.50 -13.63
N PHE A 198 16.60 -28.30 -12.61
CA PHE A 198 16.14 -29.69 -12.51
C PHE A 198 14.61 -29.80 -12.35
N ARG A 199 14.00 -28.92 -11.55
CA ARG A 199 12.53 -28.82 -11.42
C ARG A 199 11.85 -28.47 -12.75
N SER A 200 12.49 -27.66 -13.59
CA SER A 200 11.95 -27.25 -14.88
C SER A 200 11.93 -28.36 -15.95
N ILE A 201 12.66 -29.46 -15.74
CA ILE A 201 12.75 -30.61 -16.65
C ILE A 201 11.76 -31.73 -16.27
N SER A 202 11.47 -31.94 -14.99
CA SER A 202 10.67 -33.10 -14.51
C SER A 202 9.17 -32.84 -14.30
N ARG A 203 8.76 -31.59 -14.04
CA ARG A 203 7.36 -31.10 -14.09
C ARG A 203 7.43 -29.61 -14.40
N PRO A 204 6.97 -29.10 -15.54
CA PRO A 204 7.19 -27.72 -15.91
C PRO A 204 6.29 -26.80 -15.08
N LEU A 205 6.75 -26.41 -13.89
CA LEU A 205 6.06 -25.54 -12.94
C LEU A 205 5.91 -24.07 -13.45
N LYS A 206 5.97 -23.85 -14.77
CA LYS A 206 5.97 -22.51 -15.40
C LYS A 206 4.53 -21.99 -15.44
N GLY A 207 4.31 -20.77 -14.95
CA GLY A 207 2.96 -20.20 -14.91
C GLY A 207 2.11 -20.68 -13.73
N ARG A 208 2.64 -21.51 -12.82
CA ARG A 208 1.87 -21.99 -11.66
C ARG A 208 1.50 -20.84 -10.75
N VAL A 209 2.41 -19.90 -10.48
CA VAL A 209 2.07 -18.71 -9.71
C VAL A 209 0.95 -17.92 -10.39
N GLU A 210 1.04 -17.71 -11.72
CA GLU A 210 0.04 -16.99 -12.50
C GLU A 210 -1.34 -17.66 -12.52
N ILE A 211 -1.39 -18.99 -12.64
CA ILE A 211 -2.61 -19.78 -12.82
C ILE A 211 -3.06 -20.44 -11.53
N GLU A 212 -2.26 -21.32 -10.94
CA GLU A 212 -2.60 -22.04 -9.71
C GLU A 212 -2.60 -21.12 -8.50
N GLY A 213 -1.63 -20.23 -8.37
CA GLY A 213 -1.60 -19.23 -7.31
C GLY A 213 -2.84 -18.32 -7.36
N LEU A 214 -3.25 -17.91 -8.57
CA LEU A 214 -4.49 -17.17 -8.77
C LEU A 214 -5.73 -18.02 -8.45
N LYS A 215 -5.79 -19.29 -8.86
CA LYS A 215 -6.87 -20.22 -8.48
C LYS A 215 -7.00 -20.34 -6.97
N ASN A 216 -5.87 -20.52 -6.26
CA ASN A 216 -5.84 -20.64 -4.80
C ASN A 216 -6.37 -19.36 -4.14
N LEU A 217 -5.95 -18.19 -4.62
CA LEU A 217 -6.43 -16.90 -4.14
C LEU A 217 -7.95 -16.73 -4.37
N LEU A 218 -8.43 -16.99 -5.58
CA LEU A 218 -9.85 -16.89 -5.94
C LEU A 218 -10.71 -17.82 -5.07
N GLN A 219 -10.25 -19.05 -4.83
CA GLN A 219 -10.90 -19.97 -3.89
C GLN A 219 -10.89 -19.47 -2.45
N SER A 220 -9.79 -18.85 -2.00
CA SER A 220 -9.71 -18.23 -0.66
C SER A 220 -10.74 -17.11 -0.50
N ILE A 221 -10.86 -16.23 -1.51
CA ILE A 221 -11.86 -15.16 -1.55
C ILE A 221 -13.27 -15.74 -1.45
N GLN A 222 -13.58 -16.76 -2.25
CA GLN A 222 -14.89 -17.41 -2.24
C GLN A 222 -15.22 -18.08 -0.88
N LYS A 223 -14.25 -18.73 -0.24
CA LYS A 223 -14.40 -19.34 1.09
C LYS A 223 -14.64 -18.29 2.18
N SER A 224 -13.93 -17.16 2.12
CA SER A 224 -14.09 -16.06 3.08
C SER A 224 -15.48 -15.42 2.98
N LYS A 225 -15.99 -15.24 1.75
CA LYS A 225 -17.31 -14.64 1.53
C LYS A 225 -18.46 -15.46 2.10
N LYS A 226 -18.40 -16.79 2.04
CA LYS A 226 -19.39 -17.66 2.71
C LYS A 226 -19.49 -17.39 4.22
N LYS A 227 -18.47 -16.79 4.83
CA LYS A 227 -18.44 -16.44 6.25
C LYS A 227 -18.81 -14.97 6.51
N LYS A 228 -18.60 -14.07 5.54
CA LYS A 228 -18.79 -12.62 5.68
C LYS A 228 -19.17 -12.03 4.32
N ASP A 229 -20.29 -11.31 4.23
CA ASP A 229 -20.78 -10.69 2.99
C ASP A 229 -19.94 -9.46 2.59
N LYS A 230 -18.64 -9.68 2.33
CA LYS A 230 -17.63 -8.65 2.12
C LYS A 230 -17.31 -8.55 0.63
N LYS A 231 -17.46 -7.36 0.05
CA LYS A 231 -17.02 -7.09 -1.33
C LYS A 231 -15.49 -7.00 -1.37
N VAL A 232 -14.87 -7.71 -2.30
CA VAL A 232 -13.42 -7.74 -2.50
C VAL A 232 -13.13 -7.24 -3.91
N THR A 233 -12.18 -6.33 -4.03
CA THR A 233 -11.66 -5.84 -5.31
C THR A 233 -10.31 -6.52 -5.60
N LEU A 234 -10.20 -7.17 -6.75
CA LEU A 234 -9.00 -7.86 -7.21
C LEU A 234 -8.43 -7.15 -8.43
N ILE A 235 -7.20 -6.65 -8.32
CA ILE A 235 -6.49 -5.94 -9.38
C ILE A 235 -5.36 -6.83 -9.88
N VAL A 236 -5.37 -7.13 -11.18
CA VAL A 236 -4.38 -8.02 -11.81
C VAL A 236 -3.64 -7.27 -12.93
N PRO A 237 -2.41 -6.83 -12.67
CA PRO A 237 -1.55 -6.32 -13.72
C PRO A 237 -1.11 -7.44 -14.66
N THR A 238 -1.25 -7.20 -15.96
CA THR A 238 -0.72 -7.99 -17.05
C THR A 238 0.06 -7.06 -17.98
N VAL A 239 0.64 -7.61 -19.05
CA VAL A 239 1.52 -6.86 -19.94
C VAL A 239 1.05 -6.93 -21.39
N LYS A 240 1.28 -5.87 -22.16
CA LYS A 240 0.99 -5.82 -23.59
C LYS A 240 1.75 -6.94 -24.30
N ARG A 241 1.15 -7.50 -25.36
CA ARG A 241 1.78 -8.55 -26.16
C ARG A 241 3.13 -8.09 -26.75
N SER A 242 3.20 -6.84 -27.20
CA SER A 242 4.42 -6.21 -27.73
C SER A 242 5.46 -5.84 -26.66
N ALA A 243 5.11 -5.90 -25.36
CA ALA A 243 6.02 -5.50 -24.28
C ALA A 243 7.25 -6.42 -24.20
N TYR A 244 7.07 -7.69 -24.53
CA TYR A 244 8.14 -8.66 -24.59
C TYR A 244 8.00 -9.48 -25.86
N GLY A 245 9.13 -9.74 -26.53
CA GLY A 245 9.14 -10.65 -27.68
C GLY A 245 8.69 -12.06 -27.29
N ASP A 246 8.39 -12.88 -28.30
CA ASP A 246 7.94 -14.24 -28.08
C ASP A 246 9.05 -15.07 -27.40
N PHE A 247 8.90 -15.32 -26.11
CA PHE A 247 9.69 -16.32 -25.41
C PHE A 247 8.91 -17.63 -25.43
N VAL A 248 9.14 -18.40 -26.49
CA VAL A 248 8.57 -19.73 -26.64
C VAL A 248 9.33 -20.68 -25.73
N THR A 249 8.60 -21.32 -24.82
CA THR A 249 9.13 -22.44 -24.06
C THR A 249 8.57 -23.76 -24.61
N PRO A 250 9.16 -24.92 -24.30
CA PRO A 250 8.59 -26.22 -24.66
C PRO A 250 7.15 -26.47 -24.16
N PHE A 251 6.61 -25.60 -23.31
CA PHE A 251 5.31 -25.75 -22.66
C PHE A 251 4.34 -24.58 -22.98
N GLY A 252 4.67 -23.78 -24.00
CA GLY A 252 3.91 -22.60 -24.41
C GLY A 252 4.71 -21.31 -24.27
N ASP A 253 4.14 -20.22 -24.78
CA ASP A 253 4.70 -18.88 -24.69
C ASP A 253 4.14 -18.11 -23.47
N PHE A 254 4.89 -17.11 -23.03
CA PHE A 254 4.52 -16.25 -21.90
C PHE A 254 3.16 -15.57 -22.08
N HIS A 255 2.80 -15.19 -23.31
CA HIS A 255 1.52 -14.53 -23.59
C HIS A 255 0.35 -15.51 -23.51
N SER A 256 0.54 -16.77 -23.89
CA SER A 256 -0.44 -17.85 -23.71
C SER A 256 -0.75 -18.08 -22.23
N ILE A 257 0.24 -18.04 -21.35
CA ILE A 257 0.03 -18.13 -19.88
C ILE A 257 -0.75 -16.91 -19.38
N LYS A 258 -0.39 -15.70 -19.82
CA LYS A 258 -1.13 -14.48 -19.46
C LYS A 258 -2.57 -14.52 -20.00
N LYS A 259 -2.79 -15.08 -21.19
CA LYS A 259 -4.13 -15.28 -21.73
C LYS A 259 -4.94 -16.26 -20.91
N GLU A 260 -4.37 -17.41 -20.53
CA GLU A 260 -5.02 -18.39 -19.65
C GLU A 260 -5.38 -17.77 -18.29
N GLN A 261 -4.50 -16.92 -17.74
CA GLN A 261 -4.78 -16.16 -16.53
C GLN A 261 -6.02 -15.27 -16.69
N MET A 262 -6.16 -14.59 -17.83
CA MET A 262 -7.33 -13.75 -18.12
C MET A 262 -8.60 -14.58 -18.32
N ASP A 263 -8.49 -15.72 -19.00
CA ASP A 263 -9.61 -16.62 -19.22
C ASP A 263 -10.11 -17.23 -17.90
N LEU A 264 -9.19 -17.54 -16.98
CA LEU A 264 -9.52 -17.94 -15.61
C LEU A 264 -10.30 -16.85 -14.86
N LEU A 265 -9.85 -15.59 -14.91
CA LEU A 265 -10.55 -14.46 -14.27
C LEU A 265 -11.96 -14.27 -14.84
N LYS A 266 -12.12 -14.37 -16.17
CA LYS A 266 -13.43 -14.28 -16.84
C LYS A 266 -14.35 -15.45 -16.49
N ALA A 267 -13.79 -16.65 -16.39
CA ALA A 267 -14.51 -17.86 -16.03
C ALA A 267 -14.95 -17.84 -14.55
N PHE A 268 -14.19 -17.14 -13.70
CA PHE A 268 -14.51 -16.93 -12.29
C PHE A 268 -15.66 -15.89 -12.14
N LYS A 269 -16.85 -16.27 -12.62
CA LYS A 269 -18.10 -15.52 -12.45
C LYS A 269 -18.58 -15.60 -11.00
N THR A 270 -18.01 -14.78 -10.14
CA THR A 270 -18.58 -14.48 -8.81
C THR A 270 -18.38 -13.00 -8.48
N ASP A 271 -19.04 -12.53 -7.43
CA ASP A 271 -19.16 -11.12 -6.97
C ASP A 271 -17.83 -10.43 -6.57
N VAL A 272 -16.69 -10.82 -7.14
CA VAL A 272 -15.38 -10.17 -6.97
C VAL A 272 -15.26 -9.09 -8.05
N ASP A 273 -15.05 -7.84 -7.62
CA ASP A 273 -14.78 -6.74 -8.55
C ASP A 273 -13.37 -6.91 -9.11
N THR A 274 -13.26 -7.51 -10.29
CA THR A 274 -11.97 -7.82 -10.92
C THR A 274 -11.60 -6.76 -11.92
N ARG A 275 -10.41 -6.17 -11.76
CA ARG A 275 -9.86 -5.14 -12.65
C ARG A 275 -8.54 -5.63 -13.24
N ILE A 276 -8.41 -5.57 -14.55
CA ILE A 276 -7.21 -6.01 -15.27
C ILE A 276 -6.51 -4.76 -15.80
N VAL A 277 -5.21 -4.66 -15.50
CA VAL A 277 -4.38 -3.53 -15.96
C VAL A 277 -3.38 -4.05 -16.98
N VAL A 278 -3.44 -3.58 -18.23
CA VAL A 278 -2.47 -3.97 -19.26
C VAL A 278 -1.37 -2.93 -19.33
N LEU A 279 -0.16 -3.31 -18.95
CA LEU A 279 1.00 -2.41 -18.90
C LEU A 279 1.95 -2.64 -20.09
N PRO A 280 2.62 -1.59 -20.60
CA PRO A 280 3.78 -1.77 -21.48
C PRO A 280 4.97 -2.38 -20.70
N ARG A 281 6.12 -2.54 -21.35
CA ARG A 281 7.30 -3.11 -20.70
C ARG A 281 7.75 -2.22 -19.54
N ILE A 282 7.94 -2.79 -18.35
CA ILE A 282 8.51 -2.03 -17.23
C ILE A 282 10.04 -2.04 -17.36
N ASP A 283 10.65 -0.87 -17.40
CA ASP A 283 12.11 -0.70 -17.49
C ASP A 283 12.66 0.02 -16.26
N THR A 284 13.74 -0.51 -15.68
CA THR A 284 14.40 0.04 -14.49
C THR A 284 15.52 1.03 -14.81
N LEU A 285 16.00 1.05 -16.06
CA LEU A 285 17.14 1.90 -16.46
C LEU A 285 16.72 3.33 -16.80
N ARG A 286 15.42 3.62 -16.83
CA ARG A 286 14.89 4.95 -17.13
C ARG A 286 14.12 5.44 -15.92
N GLU A 287 14.66 6.47 -15.27
CA GLU A 287 13.99 7.20 -14.21
C GLU A 287 12.68 7.79 -14.73
N SER A 288 11.74 8.01 -13.82
CA SER A 288 10.35 8.44 -13.99
C SER A 288 10.23 9.78 -14.73
N SER A 289 10.53 9.81 -16.04
CA SER A 289 10.29 10.93 -16.93
C SER A 289 8.90 10.83 -17.55
N GLY A 290 7.87 10.79 -16.71
CA GLY A 290 6.48 11.25 -16.97
C GLY A 290 5.84 11.04 -18.35
N GLY A 291 6.19 10.01 -19.10
CA GLY A 291 5.69 9.83 -20.46
C GLY A 291 5.96 8.43 -21.00
N ILE A 292 4.99 7.90 -21.75
CA ILE A 292 5.20 6.76 -22.65
C ILE A 292 6.16 7.27 -23.74
N GLU A 293 7.45 6.95 -23.61
CA GLU A 293 8.40 7.22 -24.69
C GLU A 293 8.25 6.14 -25.76
N VAL A 294 7.92 6.59 -26.98
CA VAL A 294 7.96 5.78 -28.19
C VAL A 294 9.32 6.03 -28.84
N ILE A 295 10.21 5.04 -28.87
CA ILE A 295 11.39 5.11 -29.77
C ILE A 295 10.95 4.60 -31.14
N GLU A 296 10.96 5.51 -32.11
CA GLU A 296 11.10 5.16 -33.51
C GLU A 296 12.59 4.82 -33.73
N GLY A 297 12.88 3.57 -34.06
CA GLY A 297 14.25 3.17 -34.36
C GLY A 297 14.70 3.81 -35.68
N LEU A 298 15.94 4.27 -35.67
CA LEU A 298 16.64 4.69 -36.87
C LEU A 298 17.25 3.45 -37.53
N GLY A 299 16.61 3.00 -38.60
CA GLY A 299 17.30 2.46 -39.77
C GLY A 299 17.44 0.94 -39.88
N GLY A 300 16.57 0.35 -40.71
CA GLY A 300 16.79 -0.95 -41.34
C GLY A 300 15.49 -1.52 -41.89
N GLU A 301 15.41 -1.74 -43.21
CA GLU A 301 14.23 -2.28 -43.90
C GLU A 301 13.81 -3.64 -43.32
N GLY A 302 12.81 -3.60 -42.46
CA GLY A 302 12.21 -4.75 -41.78
C GLY A 302 11.40 -4.21 -40.61
N GLY A 303 10.11 -3.93 -40.84
CA GLY A 303 9.23 -3.14 -39.96
C GLY A 303 9.54 -3.27 -38.47
N GLU A 304 10.13 -2.21 -37.90
CA GLU A 304 10.51 -2.19 -36.49
C GLU A 304 9.28 -2.17 -35.59
N GLU A 305 9.17 -3.19 -34.76
CA GLU A 305 8.16 -3.30 -33.73
C GLU A 305 8.41 -2.23 -32.65
N ARG A 306 7.56 -1.20 -32.58
CA ARG A 306 7.61 -0.16 -31.53
C ARG A 306 7.47 -0.80 -30.16
N LYS A 307 8.55 -0.79 -29.38
CA LYS A 307 8.52 -1.26 -27.98
C LYS A 307 8.14 -0.07 -27.10
N GLU A 308 6.96 -0.13 -26.50
CA GLU A 308 6.55 0.84 -25.47
C GLU A 308 7.12 0.38 -24.12
N TRP A 309 7.65 1.32 -23.33
CA TRP A 309 8.04 1.08 -21.94
C TRP A 309 7.43 2.10 -20.98
N ILE A 310 7.51 1.76 -19.70
CA ILE A 310 7.08 2.59 -18.57
C ILE A 310 8.03 2.41 -17.39
N GLY A 311 8.27 3.50 -16.65
CA GLY A 311 8.99 3.43 -15.39
C GLY A 311 8.20 2.67 -14.32
N PRO A 312 8.86 2.02 -13.35
CA PRO A 312 8.18 1.23 -12.33
C PRO A 312 7.28 2.08 -11.40
N GLU A 313 7.63 3.33 -11.16
CA GLU A 313 6.80 4.26 -10.37
C GLU A 313 5.54 4.71 -11.10
N ASP A 314 5.63 4.96 -12.41
CA ASP A 314 4.48 5.31 -13.24
C ASP A 314 3.55 4.11 -13.41
N ALA A 315 4.11 2.92 -13.62
CA ALA A 315 3.33 1.68 -13.65
C ALA A 315 2.58 1.44 -12.34
N ALA A 316 3.23 1.66 -11.19
CA ALA A 316 2.59 1.57 -9.88
C ALA A 316 1.46 2.59 -9.70
N ARG A 317 1.65 3.83 -10.16
CA ARG A 317 0.62 4.88 -10.11
C ARG A 317 -0.60 4.51 -10.95
N ILE A 318 -0.40 4.08 -12.19
CA ILE A 318 -1.48 3.62 -13.08
C ILE A 318 -2.27 2.47 -12.46
N VAL A 319 -1.58 1.47 -11.92
CA VAL A 319 -2.22 0.31 -11.28
C VAL A 319 -3.07 0.73 -10.08
N MET A 320 -2.60 1.70 -9.28
CA MET A 320 -3.36 2.25 -8.15
C MET A 320 -4.54 3.12 -8.60
N GLU A 321 -4.40 3.93 -9.65
CA GLU A 321 -5.49 4.78 -10.15
C GLU A 321 -6.66 3.96 -10.68
N ILE A 322 -6.41 2.76 -11.22
CA ILE A 322 -7.45 1.82 -11.63
C ILE A 322 -8.28 1.31 -10.45
N GLU A 323 -7.80 1.40 -9.21
CA GLU A 323 -8.64 1.18 -8.01
C GLU A 323 -9.71 2.28 -7.86
N ARG A 324 -9.38 3.51 -8.26
CA ARG A 324 -10.22 4.70 -8.07
C ARG A 324 -11.21 4.91 -9.21
N ASP A 325 -10.81 4.60 -10.44
CA ASP A 325 -11.66 4.73 -11.63
C ASP A 325 -12.02 3.38 -12.24
N SER A 326 -13.31 3.14 -12.42
CA SER A 326 -13.88 1.93 -13.06
C SER A 326 -13.56 1.81 -14.56
N THR A 327 -12.86 2.79 -15.15
CA THR A 327 -12.81 3.00 -16.60
C THR A 327 -11.44 3.47 -17.09
N ILE A 328 -10.37 2.71 -16.83
CA ILE A 328 -9.09 2.97 -17.51
C ILE A 328 -8.70 1.71 -18.30
N ILE A 329 -9.05 1.72 -19.59
CA ILE A 329 -8.48 0.80 -20.58
C ILE A 329 -7.33 1.57 -21.23
N ILE A 330 -6.10 1.31 -20.80
CA ILE A 330 -4.92 1.76 -21.55
C ILE A 330 -4.82 0.84 -22.77
N LYS A 331 -5.21 1.38 -23.93
CA LYS A 331 -4.98 0.73 -25.23
C LYS A 331 -3.50 0.76 -25.60
#